data_AF-A0A519JQM9-F1
#
_entry.id   AF-A0A519JQM9-F1
#
_cell.length_a   1.000
_cell.length_b   1.000
_cell.length_c   1.000
_cell.angle_alpha   90.00
_cell.angle_beta   90.00
_cell.angle_gamma   90.00
#
_symmetry.space_group_name_H-M   'P 1'
#
loop_
_entity.id
_entity.type
_entity.pdbx_description
1 polymer ?
#
loop_
_entity_poly.entity_id
_entity_poly.type
_entity_poly.pdbx_seq_one_letter_code
_entity_poly.pdbx_strand_id
1 'polypeptide(L)' 'MQIHYISEENSILNHFLGQIRNVDVQKDSMRFRRNIERIGEIMAYEMSKVFGYSPVEIQTPLGVK' A
#
# COMPACT_ATOMS: atom_id res chain seq x y z
N MET A 1 16.53 -13.57 7.66
CA MET A 1 15.70 -12.35 7.73
C MET A 1 15.72 -11.71 6.35
N GLN A 2 14.58 -11.54 5.70
CA GLN A 2 14.48 -10.91 4.37
C GLN A 2 13.87 -9.52 4.55
N ILE A 3 14.51 -8.49 3.99
CA ILE A 3 14.08 -7.09 4.09
C ILE A 3 13.59 -6.65 2.70
N HIS A 4 12.43 -6.02 2.65
CA HIS A 4 11.86 -5.47 1.42
C HIS A 4 11.84 -3.95 1.50
N TYR A 5 12.62 -3.28 0.63
CA TYR A 5 12.69 -1.83 0.55
C TYR A 5 11.66 -1.29 -0.45
N ILE A 6 10.45 -1.00 0.03
CA ILE A 6 9.34 -0.55 -0.82
C ILE A 6 9.53 0.90 -1.32
N SER A 7 10.34 1.71 -0.64
CA SER A 7 10.56 3.13 -0.99
C SER A 7 11.68 3.38 -2.01
N GLU A 8 12.40 2.34 -2.47
CA GLU A 8 13.50 2.52 -3.44
C GLU A 8 12.99 2.86 -4.85
N GLU A 9 11.78 2.39 -5.19
CA GLU A 9 11.16 2.69 -6.48
C GLU A 9 10.39 4.01 -6.44
N ASN A 10 10.41 4.74 -7.56
CA ASN A 10 9.62 5.96 -7.72
C ASN A 10 8.12 5.61 -7.74
N SER A 11 7.44 5.89 -6.63
CA SER A 11 6.02 5.61 -6.49
C SER A 11 5.31 6.67 -5.64
N ILE A 12 3.97 6.57 -5.59
CA ILE A 12 3.13 7.42 -4.75
C ILE A 12 3.46 7.28 -3.25
N LEU A 13 4.06 6.15 -2.83
CA LEU A 13 4.52 5.94 -1.47
C LEU A 13 5.51 7.05 -1.04
N ASN A 14 6.44 7.40 -1.92
CA ASN A 14 7.46 8.41 -1.63
C ASN A 14 6.84 9.81 -1.41
N HIS A 15 5.74 10.09 -2.09
CA HIS A 15 4.97 11.32 -1.87
C HIS A 15 4.36 11.36 -0.46
N PHE A 16 3.69 10.27 -0.03
CA PHE A 16 3.09 10.20 1.31
C PHE A 16 4.15 10.22 2.42
N LEU A 17 5.25 9.48 2.23
CA LEU A 17 6.42 9.51 3.12
C LEU A 17 6.98 10.92 3.26
N GLY A 18 7.13 11.65 2.15
CA GLY A 18 7.57 13.04 2.16
C GLY A 18 6.65 13.95 2.99
N GLN A 19 5.34 13.78 2.86
CA GLN A 19 4.35 14.58 3.60
C GLN A 19 4.36 14.29 5.11
N ILE A 20 4.51 13.04 5.53
CA ILE A 20 4.58 12.70 6.97
C ILE A 20 5.92 13.09 7.61
N ARG A 21 6.98 13.25 6.81
CA ARG A 21 8.31 13.69 7.28
C ARG A 21 8.49 15.21 7.28
N ASN A 22 7.72 15.92 6.46
CA ASN A 22 7.82 17.37 6.34
C ASN A 22 7.24 18.06 7.59
N VAL A 23 8.08 18.82 8.30
CA VAL A 23 7.74 19.46 9.59
C VAL A 23 6.61 20.50 9.50
N ASP A 24 6.42 21.13 8.35
CA ASP A 24 5.37 22.12 8.13
C ASP A 24 4.06 21.47 7.73
N VAL A 25 4.12 20.39 6.94
CA VAL A 25 2.94 19.66 6.44
C VAL A 25 2.37 18.70 7.47
N GLN A 26 3.20 18.02 8.27
CA GLN A 26 2.76 17.00 9.23
C GLN A 26 1.87 17.55 10.35
N LYS A 27 1.84 18.87 10.55
CA LYS A 27 0.99 19.55 11.54
C LYS A 27 -0.49 19.42 11.21
N ASP A 28 -0.85 19.21 9.94
CA ASP A 28 -2.20 18.83 9.55
C ASP A 28 -2.49 17.39 9.98
N SER A 29 -3.19 17.27 11.12
CA SER A 29 -3.49 15.98 11.73
C SER A 29 -4.39 15.08 10.87
N MET A 30 -5.30 15.65 10.08
CA MET A 30 -6.16 14.84 9.20
C MET A 30 -5.35 14.27 8.04
N ARG A 31 -4.52 15.11 7.40
CA ARG A 31 -3.61 14.68 6.34
C ARG A 31 -2.61 13.64 6.85
N PHE A 32 -2.03 13.84 8.03
CA PHE A 32 -1.08 12.90 8.62
C PHE A 32 -1.68 11.50 8.80
N ARG A 33 -2.87 11.40 9.43
CA ARG A 33 -3.58 10.12 9.59
C ARG A 33 -3.89 9.47 8.24
N ARG A 34 -4.39 10.25 7.29
CA ARG A 34 -4.74 9.76 5.95
C ARG A 34 -3.52 9.22 5.20
N ASN A 35 -2.36 9.85 5.35
CA ASN A 35 -1.13 9.38 4.74
C ASN A 35 -0.63 8.09 5.37
N ILE A 36 -0.76 7.91 6.69
CA ILE A 36 -0.44 6.64 7.35
C ILE A 36 -1.34 5.52 6.83
N GLU A 37 -2.66 5.75 6.72
CA GLU A 37 -3.59 4.77 6.14
C GLU A 37 -3.15 4.34 4.74
N ARG A 38 -2.87 5.31 3.86
CA ARG A 38 -2.42 5.05 2.48
C ARG A 38 -1.10 4.30 2.41
N ILE A 39 -0.15 4.64 3.29
CA ILE A 39 1.12 3.91 3.38
C ILE A 39 0.84 2.45 3.78
N GLY A 40 -0.04 2.22 4.76
CA GLY A 40 -0.43 0.89 5.19
C GLY A 40 -1.09 0.07 4.08
N GLU A 41 -1.99 0.68 3.30
CA GLU A 41 -2.62 0.03 2.13
C GLU A 41 -1.58 -0.40 1.09
N ILE A 42 -0.60 0.46 0.77
CA ILE A 42 0.48 0.14 -0.17
C ILE A 42 1.33 -1.02 0.35
N MET A 43 1.69 -0.98 1.64
CA MET A 43 2.46 -2.07 2.26
C MET A 43 1.70 -3.40 2.21
N ALA A 44 0.41 -3.38 2.53
CA ALA A 44 -0.44 -4.57 2.49
C ALA A 44 -0.56 -5.13 1.07
N TYR A 45 -0.66 -4.26 0.05
CA TYR A 45 -0.67 -4.67 -1.35
C TYR A 45 0.65 -5.32 -1.79
N GLU A 46 1.80 -4.75 -1.43
CA GLU A 46 3.09 -5.34 -1.78
C GLU A 46 3.31 -6.69 -1.09
N MET A 47 2.91 -6.80 0.18
CA MET A 47 2.95 -8.06 0.92
C MET A 47 2.02 -9.12 0.31
N SER A 48 0.84 -8.71 -0.17
CA SER A 48 -0.13 -9.68 -0.71
C SER A 48 0.40 -10.38 -1.96
N LYS A 49 1.23 -9.73 -2.78
CA LYS A 49 1.77 -10.34 -4.02
C LYS A 49 2.57 -11.64 -3.80
N VAL A 50 3.13 -11.84 -2.61
CA VAL A 50 3.97 -13.00 -2.28
C VAL A 50 3.25 -14.07 -1.43
N PHE A 51 1.98 -13.85 -1.09
CA PHE A 51 1.21 -14.84 -0.35
C PHE A 51 0.90 -16.07 -1.21
N GLY A 52 0.69 -17.21 -0.53
CA GLY A 52 0.21 -18.42 -1.19
C GLY A 52 -1.26 -18.25 -1.58
N TYR A 53 -1.54 -18.34 -2.87
CA TYR A 53 -2.90 -18.30 -3.41
C TYR A 53 -3.31 -19.67 -3.93
N SER A 54 -4.60 -19.99 -3.76
CA SER A 54 -5.23 -21.15 -4.37
C SER A 54 -6.26 -20.69 -5.40
N PRO A 55 -6.35 -21.34 -6.58
CA PRO A 55 -7.41 -21.06 -7.52
C PRO A 55 -8.77 -21.40 -6.89
N VAL A 56 -9.76 -20.55 -7.12
CA VAL A 56 -11.14 -20.76 -6.72
C VAL A 56 -12.02 -20.44 -7.92
N GLU A 57 -12.87 -21.39 -8.29
CA GLU A 57 -13.84 -21.20 -9.36
C GLU A 57 -15.02 -20.36 -8.85
N ILE A 58 -15.34 -19.27 -9.56
CA ILE A 58 -16.41 -18.34 -9.25
C ILE A 58 -17.38 -18.28 -10.42
N GLN A 59 -18.67 -18.45 -10.13
CA GLN A 59 -19.72 -18.23 -11.12
C GLN A 59 -19.84 -16.75 -11.44
N THR A 60 -19.59 -16.38 -12.69
CA THR A 60 -19.86 -15.05 -13.26
C THR A 60 -21.14 -15.09 -14.11
N PRO A 61 -21.73 -13.94 -14.47
CA PRO A 61 -22.89 -13.92 -15.36
C PRO A 61 -22.65 -14.52 -16.75
N LEU A 62 -21.39 -14.68 -17.18
CA LEU A 62 -21.01 -15.21 -18.50
C LEU A 62 -20.42 -16.63 -18.44
N GLY A 63 -20.35 -17.27 -17.28
CA GLY A 63 -19.75 -18.60 -17.09
C GLY A 63 -18.96 -18.73 -15.79
N VAL A 64 -18.34 -19.89 -15.55
CA VAL A 64 -17.46 -20.15 -14.39
C VAL A 64 -16.02 -19.78 -14.76
N LYS A 65 -15.34 -19.01 -13.91
CA LYS A 65 -13.93 -18.63 -14.06
C LYS A 65 -13.13 -18.98 -12.81
#